data_AF-A0A7Y5CD98-F1
#
_entry.id   AF-A0A7Y5CD98-F1
#
_cell.length_a   1.000
_cell.length_b   1.000
_cell.length_c   1.000
_cell.angle_alpha   90.00
_cell.angle_beta   90.00
_cell.angle_gamma   90.00
#
_symmetry.space_group_name_H-M   'P 1'
#
loop_
_entity.id
_entity.type
_entity.pdbx_description
1 polymer ?
#
loop_
_entity_poly.entity_id
_entity_poly.type
_entity_poly.pdbx_seq_one_letter_code
_entity_poly.pdbx_strand_id
1 'polypeptide(L)'
;MLARFARMSASEKRLSIVVIALLAVSAVMLVVLRCLDALEQLDETIASQQLLLTDAMRYAALAEPVEKAYAAMAEQHSSEWTQEQIHDRLRVEIARLSLREIPADGAAIPAANQPGALLVDIRSWPAGALDDSGEGYRTYQINFRTEPTSIQNVAMFLERLQQSPQALRVDGLELTRQPLSTEVTAAFRVTRTVIGEPGAPQPKVAAAGPPAEATNLAINADFAQWNPEESTAPGWSVANASLTTDKDVVDGGDTALSVHAQSANAELYQVQKLRAGTVYEIGFVARTTGAAQLRIVDESTGRPLQGNAPLVADAVGYQYSYRFTAPGSGGGDVLMRVPSFVLLESGAVLVVDNISLREAGA
;
A
#
# COMPACT_ATOMS: atom_id res chain seq x y z
N MET A 1 -55.04 -25.41 19.66
CA MET A 1 -54.53 -26.79 19.87
C MET A 1 -55.21 -27.51 21.04
N LEU A 2 -55.42 -26.88 22.19
CA LEU A 2 -56.05 -27.49 23.39
C LEU A 2 -57.46 -28.09 23.16
N ALA A 3 -58.29 -27.48 22.29
CA ALA A 3 -59.64 -27.97 21.98
C ALA A 3 -59.67 -29.27 21.14
N ARG A 4 -58.61 -29.59 20.39
CA ARG A 4 -58.51 -30.84 19.61
C ARG A 4 -58.06 -32.02 20.48
N PHE A 5 -57.25 -31.76 21.50
CA PHE A 5 -56.81 -32.77 22.48
C PHE A 5 -57.99 -33.37 23.25
N ALA A 6 -59.05 -32.61 23.53
CA ALA A 6 -60.21 -33.09 24.28
C ALA A 6 -61.01 -34.19 23.53
N ARG A 7 -60.96 -34.24 22.19
CA ARG A 7 -61.69 -35.20 21.34
C ARG A 7 -60.93 -36.48 21.01
N MET A 8 -59.67 -36.61 21.43
CA MET A 8 -58.83 -37.77 21.14
C MET A 8 -59.08 -38.92 22.10
N SER A 9 -59.02 -40.14 21.58
CA SER A 9 -59.13 -41.37 22.38
C SER A 9 -57.96 -41.50 23.38
N ALA A 10 -58.12 -42.31 24.42
CA ALA A 10 -57.11 -42.43 25.49
C ALA A 10 -55.74 -42.93 24.97
N SER A 11 -55.72 -43.72 23.89
CA SER A 11 -54.50 -44.19 23.21
C SER A 11 -53.79 -43.07 22.44
N GLU A 12 -54.54 -42.22 21.73
CA GLU A 12 -54.00 -41.08 20.97
C GLU A 12 -53.38 -40.00 21.87
N LYS A 13 -53.96 -39.78 23.06
CA LYS A 13 -53.38 -38.87 24.08
C LYS A 13 -52.04 -39.36 24.62
N ARG A 14 -51.90 -40.67 24.83
CA ARG A 14 -50.62 -41.26 25.28
C ARG A 14 -49.55 -41.15 24.20
N LEU A 15 -49.89 -41.43 22.95
CA LEU A 15 -48.97 -41.32 21.81
C LEU A 15 -48.48 -39.88 21.62
N SER A 16 -49.38 -38.90 21.68
CA SER A 16 -49.04 -37.48 21.49
C SER A 16 -48.14 -36.92 22.61
N ILE A 17 -48.32 -37.34 23.86
CA ILE A 17 -47.40 -36.98 24.96
C ILE A 17 -45.99 -37.53 24.70
N VAL A 18 -45.88 -38.77 24.23
CA VAL A 18 -44.58 -39.38 23.89
C VAL A 18 -43.91 -38.62 22.74
N VAL A 19 -44.66 -38.25 21.70
CA VAL A 19 -44.13 -37.48 20.56
C VAL A 19 -43.64 -36.09 20.99
N ILE A 20 -44.39 -35.39 21.85
CA ILE A 20 -43.98 -34.07 22.37
C ILE A 20 -42.71 -34.21 23.23
N ALA A 21 -42.64 -35.23 24.09
CA ALA A 21 -41.43 -35.48 24.88
C ALA A 21 -40.22 -35.78 23.99
N LEU A 22 -40.42 -36.56 22.92
CA LEU A 22 -39.35 -36.89 21.97
C LEU A 22 -38.87 -35.65 21.19
N LEU A 23 -39.79 -34.77 20.79
CA LEU A 23 -39.47 -33.49 20.15
C LEU A 23 -38.70 -32.56 21.09
N ALA A 24 -39.08 -32.49 22.37
CA ALA A 24 -38.37 -31.68 23.35
C ALA A 24 -36.94 -32.18 23.57
N VAL A 25 -36.75 -33.51 23.70
CA VAL A 25 -35.41 -34.12 23.81
C VAL A 25 -34.59 -33.85 22.56
N SER A 26 -35.18 -33.99 21.38
CA SER A 26 -34.50 -33.69 20.11
C SER A 26 -34.07 -32.23 20.01
N ALA A 27 -34.91 -31.28 20.41
CA ALA A 27 -34.59 -29.86 20.41
C ALA A 27 -33.42 -29.53 21.36
N VAL A 28 -33.44 -30.08 22.58
CA VAL A 28 -32.34 -29.91 23.54
C VAL A 28 -31.04 -30.48 22.99
N MET A 29 -31.10 -31.68 22.40
CA MET A 29 -29.91 -32.31 21.81
C MET A 29 -29.33 -31.49 20.66
N LEU A 30 -30.18 -30.87 19.84
CA LEU A 30 -29.75 -30.01 18.72
C LEU A 30 -29.04 -28.75 19.22
N VAL A 31 -29.54 -28.14 20.30
CA VAL A 31 -28.88 -26.99 20.95
C VAL A 31 -27.52 -27.41 21.53
N VAL A 32 -27.44 -28.56 22.18
CA VAL A 32 -26.17 -29.08 22.74
C VAL A 32 -25.14 -29.31 21.63
N LEU A 33 -25.53 -29.96 20.53
CA LEU A 33 -24.63 -30.18 19.39
C LEU A 33 -24.14 -28.86 18.80
N ARG A 34 -25.03 -27.86 18.65
CA ARG A 34 -24.64 -26.52 18.17
C ARG A 34 -23.67 -25.80 19.11
N CYS A 35 -23.84 -25.96 20.42
CA CYS A 35 -22.90 -25.39 21.38
C CYS A 35 -21.54 -26.08 21.33
N LEU A 36 -21.50 -27.40 21.13
CA LEU A 36 -20.24 -28.13 20.98
C LEU A 36 -19.49 -27.71 19.71
N ASP A 37 -20.18 -27.60 18.57
CA ASP A 37 -19.59 -27.11 17.32
C ASP A 37 -19.02 -25.68 17.48
N ALA A 38 -19.74 -24.81 18.18
CA ALA A 38 -19.29 -23.44 18.41
C ALA A 38 -18.05 -23.37 19.33
N LEU A 39 -17.95 -24.26 20.31
CA LEU A 39 -16.77 -24.35 21.18
C LEU A 39 -15.55 -24.85 20.40
N GLU A 40 -15.74 -25.86 19.54
CA GLU A 40 -14.67 -26.38 18.69
C GLU A 40 -14.13 -25.31 17.73
N GLN A 41 -15.02 -24.52 17.10
CA GLN A 41 -14.62 -23.40 16.25
C GLN A 41 -13.85 -22.30 17.01
N LEU A 42 -14.23 -22.03 18.25
CA LEU A 42 -13.51 -21.06 19.10
C LEU A 42 -12.11 -21.58 19.45
N ASP A 43 -11.98 -22.86 19.79
CA ASP A 43 -10.67 -23.47 20.10
C ASP A 43 -9.74 -23.47 18.88
N GLU A 44 -10.25 -23.78 17.69
CA GLU A 44 -9.47 -23.67 16.44
C GLU A 44 -8.99 -22.25 16.17
N THR A 45 -9.86 -21.26 16.40
CA THR A 45 -9.53 -19.84 16.21
C THR A 45 -8.47 -19.37 17.20
N ILE A 46 -8.56 -19.81 18.47
CA ILE A 46 -7.56 -19.49 19.49
C ILE A 46 -6.21 -20.11 19.12
N ALA A 47 -6.18 -21.37 18.69
CA ALA A 47 -4.96 -22.04 18.26
C ALA A 47 -4.31 -21.33 17.07
N SER A 48 -5.10 -20.91 16.08
CA SER A 48 -4.57 -20.19 14.92
C SER A 48 -3.99 -18.82 15.30
N GLN A 49 -4.66 -18.08 16.19
CA GLN A 49 -4.17 -16.78 16.65
C GLN A 49 -2.90 -16.91 17.50
N GLN A 50 -2.79 -17.95 18.34
CA GLN A 50 -1.57 -18.22 19.10
C GLN A 50 -0.37 -18.52 18.20
N LEU A 51 -0.59 -19.27 17.11
CA LEU A 51 0.45 -19.54 16.12
C LEU A 51 0.95 -18.23 15.49
N LEU A 52 0.03 -17.38 15.03
CA LEU A 52 0.36 -16.09 14.41
C LEU A 52 1.15 -15.17 15.35
N LEU A 53 0.77 -15.10 16.63
CA LEU A 53 1.50 -14.31 17.64
C LEU A 53 2.92 -14.84 17.87
N THR A 54 3.07 -16.17 17.91
CA THR A 54 4.37 -16.81 18.12
C THR A 54 5.31 -16.53 16.96
N ASP A 55 4.80 -16.61 15.73
CA ASP A 55 5.58 -16.30 14.53
C ASP A 55 5.95 -14.81 14.48
N ALA A 56 5.00 -13.91 14.73
CA ALA A 56 5.26 -12.47 14.77
C ALA A 56 6.34 -12.09 15.80
N MET A 57 6.28 -12.67 17.01
CA MET A 57 7.31 -12.46 18.03
C MET A 57 8.69 -12.98 17.59
N ARG A 58 8.74 -14.13 16.92
CA ARG A 58 9.98 -14.68 16.39
C ARG A 58 10.58 -13.79 15.30
N TYR A 59 9.75 -13.23 14.41
CA TYR A 59 10.21 -12.27 13.40
C TYR A 59 10.74 -10.97 14.02
N ALA A 60 10.05 -10.43 15.02
CA ALA A 60 10.49 -9.23 15.73
C ALA A 60 11.86 -9.44 16.42
N ALA A 61 12.05 -10.59 17.08
CA ALA A 61 13.32 -10.92 17.75
C ALA A 61 14.51 -11.07 16.78
N LEU A 62 14.25 -11.46 15.52
CA LEU A 62 15.29 -11.56 14.49
C LEU A 62 15.63 -10.21 13.84
N ALA A 63 14.73 -9.22 13.91
CA ALA A 63 14.94 -7.89 13.32
C ALA A 63 15.95 -7.03 14.10
N GLU A 64 15.89 -7.07 15.44
CA GLU A 64 16.71 -6.23 16.31
C GLU A 64 18.25 -6.39 16.13
N PRO A 65 18.83 -7.60 16.05
CA PRO A 65 20.27 -7.75 15.82
C PRO A 65 20.70 -7.32 14.41
N VAL A 66 19.81 -7.45 13.43
CA VAL A 66 20.05 -7.01 12.05
C VAL A 66 20.10 -5.48 12.02
N GLU A 67 19.14 -4.81 12.66
CA GLU A 67 19.08 -3.36 12.74
C GLU A 67 20.32 -2.75 13.43
N LYS A 68 20.77 -3.35 14.54
CA LYS A 68 22.01 -2.95 15.23
C LYS A 68 23.26 -3.10 14.35
N ALA A 69 23.37 -4.18 13.58
CA ALA A 69 24.51 -4.39 12.68
C ALA A 69 24.53 -3.36 11.53
N TYR A 70 23.37 -3.00 10.99
CA TYR A 70 23.25 -1.97 9.96
C TYR A 70 23.51 -0.56 10.49
N ALA A 71 23.09 -0.25 11.72
CA ALA A 71 23.39 1.03 12.37
C ALA A 71 24.90 1.26 12.52
N ALA A 72 25.65 0.23 12.99
CA ALA A 72 27.10 0.31 13.17
C ALA A 72 27.88 0.48 11.85
N MET A 73 27.40 -0.07 10.73
CA MET A 73 28.00 0.14 9.41
C MET A 73 27.69 1.52 8.82
N ALA A 74 26.51 2.08 9.11
CA ALA A 74 26.12 3.39 8.59
C ALA A 74 26.96 4.54 9.18
N GLU A 75 27.54 4.39 10.39
CA GLU A 75 28.43 5.36 11.07
C GLU A 75 29.70 5.70 10.29
N GLN A 76 30.14 4.83 9.38
CA GLN A 76 31.43 5.03 8.68
C GLN A 76 31.34 5.94 7.45
N HIS A 77 30.14 6.31 6.96
CA HIS A 77 29.98 6.85 5.61
C HIS A 77 29.06 8.08 5.45
N SER A 78 28.74 8.81 6.52
CA SER A 78 27.61 9.75 6.49
C SER A 78 27.92 11.18 6.94
N SER A 79 27.53 12.14 6.08
CA SER A 79 26.77 13.35 6.47
C SER A 79 26.48 14.29 5.28
N GLU A 80 27.14 14.16 4.13
CA GLU A 80 27.14 15.23 3.11
C GLU A 80 26.41 14.95 1.79
N TRP A 81 25.80 13.77 1.58
CA TRP A 81 25.27 13.41 0.25
C TRP A 81 23.77 13.71 0.07
N THR A 82 23.44 14.22 -1.11
CA THR A 82 22.06 14.49 -1.57
C THR A 82 21.36 13.21 -2.04
N GLN A 83 20.02 13.23 -2.13
CA GLN A 83 19.22 12.08 -2.58
C GLN A 83 19.63 11.58 -3.97
N GLU A 84 19.87 12.49 -4.92
CA GLU A 84 20.32 12.17 -6.28
C GLU A 84 21.69 11.47 -6.27
N GLN A 85 22.60 11.92 -5.40
CA GLN A 85 23.91 11.30 -5.23
C GLN A 85 23.83 9.92 -4.56
N ILE A 86 22.93 9.75 -3.58
CA ILE A 86 22.67 8.45 -2.95
C ILE A 86 22.10 7.48 -3.98
N HIS A 87 21.15 7.93 -4.79
CA HIS A 87 20.54 7.15 -5.87
C HIS A 87 21.57 6.72 -6.92
N ASP A 88 22.35 7.65 -7.46
CA ASP A 88 23.34 7.34 -8.49
C ASP A 88 24.43 6.41 -7.96
N ARG A 89 24.90 6.63 -6.73
CA ARG A 89 25.91 5.76 -6.12
C ARG A 89 25.37 4.36 -5.86
N LEU A 90 24.12 4.25 -5.44
CA LEU A 90 23.46 2.96 -5.23
C LEU A 90 23.23 2.23 -6.56
N ARG A 91 22.81 2.93 -7.60
CA ARG A 91 22.69 2.38 -8.96
C ARG A 91 24.02 1.85 -9.49
N VAL A 92 25.09 2.64 -9.34
CA VAL A 92 26.45 2.25 -9.72
C VAL A 92 26.91 1.02 -8.93
N GLU A 93 26.67 0.97 -7.62
CA GLU A 93 27.03 -0.17 -6.79
C GLU A 93 26.25 -1.44 -7.18
N ILE A 94 24.94 -1.35 -7.36
CA ILE A 94 24.13 -2.50 -7.76
C ILE A 94 24.53 -2.98 -9.16
N ALA A 95 24.82 -2.06 -10.09
CA ALA A 95 25.33 -2.39 -11.42
C ALA A 95 26.75 -3.01 -11.38
N ARG A 96 27.58 -2.63 -10.41
CA ARG A 96 28.89 -3.24 -10.17
C ARG A 96 28.76 -4.67 -9.67
N LEU A 97 27.84 -4.90 -8.72
CA LEU A 97 27.59 -6.23 -8.13
C LEU A 97 26.88 -7.18 -9.10
N SER A 98 26.15 -6.64 -10.07
CA SER A 98 25.48 -7.41 -11.12
C SER A 98 26.42 -7.96 -12.19
N LEU A 99 27.69 -7.53 -12.25
CA LEU A 99 28.71 -8.08 -13.15
C LEU A 99 29.26 -9.41 -12.64
N ARG A 100 29.58 -10.37 -13.51
CA ARG A 100 30.20 -11.65 -13.11
C ARG A 100 31.55 -11.43 -12.41
N GLU A 101 32.38 -10.58 -12.98
CA GLU A 101 33.64 -10.13 -12.39
C GLU A 101 33.42 -8.75 -11.77
N ILE A 102 33.56 -8.66 -10.44
CA ILE A 102 33.33 -7.42 -9.69
C ILE A 102 34.57 -6.54 -9.83
N PRO A 103 34.47 -5.34 -10.44
CA PRO A 103 35.55 -4.36 -10.43
C PRO A 103 35.83 -3.85 -9.01
N ALA A 104 37.09 -3.51 -8.73
CA ALA A 104 37.47 -2.88 -7.46
C ALA A 104 36.64 -1.61 -7.17
N ASP A 105 36.40 -1.31 -5.90
CA ASP A 105 35.62 -0.13 -5.47
C ASP A 105 36.13 1.15 -6.16
N GLY A 106 35.22 1.85 -6.87
CA GLY A 106 35.54 3.09 -7.59
C GLY A 106 36.13 2.93 -9.00
N ALA A 107 36.38 1.69 -9.46
CA ALA A 107 36.78 1.44 -10.83
C ALA A 107 35.62 1.70 -11.81
N ALA A 108 35.95 2.12 -13.04
CA ALA A 108 34.96 2.33 -14.09
C ALA A 108 34.23 1.01 -14.38
N ILE A 109 32.90 1.04 -14.34
CA ILE A 109 32.07 -0.11 -14.71
C ILE A 109 32.23 -0.32 -16.22
N PRO A 110 32.76 -1.48 -16.67
CA PRO A 110 32.86 -1.77 -18.09
C PRO A 110 31.47 -1.71 -18.73
N ALA A 111 31.34 -1.06 -19.89
CA ALA A 111 30.08 -0.97 -20.61
C ALA A 111 29.53 -2.39 -20.85
N ALA A 112 28.28 -2.63 -20.43
CA ALA A 112 27.60 -3.92 -20.44
C ALA A 112 27.25 -4.44 -21.85
N ASN A 113 28.11 -4.21 -22.84
CA ASN A 113 27.91 -4.57 -24.23
C ASN A 113 28.46 -5.97 -24.59
N GLN A 114 28.97 -6.72 -23.61
CA GLN A 114 29.43 -8.10 -23.82
C GLN A 114 28.37 -9.10 -23.31
N PRO A 115 27.80 -9.94 -24.20
CA PRO A 115 26.85 -10.97 -23.79
C PRO A 115 27.51 -11.94 -22.81
N GLY A 116 26.89 -12.14 -21.65
CA GLY A 116 27.39 -13.01 -20.57
C GLY A 116 28.25 -12.32 -19.51
N ALA A 117 28.50 -11.01 -19.61
CA ALA A 117 29.24 -10.26 -18.59
C ALA A 117 28.44 -10.00 -17.30
N LEU A 118 27.10 -10.06 -17.38
CA LEU A 118 26.18 -9.82 -16.27
C LEU A 118 25.69 -11.13 -15.65
N LEU A 119 25.56 -11.15 -14.32
CA LEU A 119 24.79 -12.13 -13.56
C LEU A 119 23.29 -11.87 -13.70
N VAL A 120 22.92 -10.61 -13.54
CA VAL A 120 21.56 -10.12 -13.68
C VAL A 120 21.57 -8.84 -14.52
N ASP A 121 20.65 -8.74 -15.47
CA ASP A 121 20.46 -7.53 -16.28
C ASP A 121 19.28 -6.73 -15.71
N ILE A 122 19.44 -5.41 -15.57
CA ILE A 122 18.48 -4.48 -14.99
C ILE A 122 18.25 -3.36 -16.01
N ARG A 123 17.17 -3.47 -16.79
CA ARG A 123 16.88 -2.53 -17.89
C ARG A 123 16.30 -1.20 -17.44
N SER A 124 15.56 -1.20 -16.33
CA SER A 124 14.91 -0.01 -15.81
C SER A 124 15.30 0.22 -14.36
N TRP A 125 15.70 1.45 -14.08
CA TRP A 125 16.03 1.95 -12.76
C TRP A 125 14.97 2.96 -12.39
N PRO A 126 13.91 2.56 -11.68
CA PRO A 126 12.92 3.52 -11.20
C PRO A 126 13.54 4.39 -10.12
N ALA A 127 12.99 5.60 -9.95
CA ALA A 127 13.37 6.46 -8.85
C ALA A 127 13.10 5.76 -7.52
N GLY A 128 14.09 5.80 -6.62
CA GLY A 128 13.93 5.29 -5.26
C GLY A 128 13.33 6.35 -4.34
N ALA A 129 12.85 5.90 -3.19
CA ALA A 129 12.26 6.74 -2.16
C ALA A 129 13.27 6.94 -1.02
N LEU A 130 13.46 8.19 -0.59
CA LEU A 130 14.19 8.51 0.64
C LEU A 130 13.19 8.57 1.78
N ASP A 131 13.51 7.90 2.87
CA ASP A 131 12.74 7.80 4.09
C ASP A 131 13.62 8.27 5.24
N ASP A 132 13.33 9.47 5.74
CA ASP A 132 14.09 10.17 6.78
C ASP A 132 13.48 9.98 8.18
N SER A 133 12.66 8.95 8.38
CA SER A 133 11.91 8.76 9.63
C SER A 133 12.71 8.17 10.80
N GLY A 134 14.00 7.87 10.62
CA GLY A 134 14.85 7.27 11.64
C GLY A 134 15.49 8.31 12.55
N GLU A 135 15.49 8.10 13.88
CA GLU A 135 16.29 8.92 14.79
C GLU A 135 17.79 8.71 14.47
N GLY A 136 18.38 9.67 13.76
CA GLY A 136 19.80 9.68 13.39
C GLY A 136 20.15 8.98 12.07
N TYR A 137 19.19 8.43 11.34
CA TYR A 137 19.44 7.75 10.07
C TYR A 137 18.33 7.97 9.04
N ARG A 138 18.75 8.02 7.77
CA ARG A 138 17.95 8.12 6.55
C ARG A 138 18.04 6.80 5.80
N THR A 139 16.95 6.33 5.24
CA THR A 139 16.90 5.10 4.47
C THR A 139 16.49 5.38 3.03
N TYR A 140 17.24 4.90 2.06
CA TYR A 140 16.91 5.04 0.64
C TYR A 140 16.50 3.69 0.06
N GLN A 141 15.26 3.56 -0.37
CA GLN A 141 14.71 2.33 -0.94
C GLN A 141 14.63 2.42 -2.46
N ILE A 142 15.17 1.42 -3.16
CA ILE A 142 14.98 1.22 -4.60
C ILE A 142 14.29 -0.12 -4.84
N ASN A 143 13.36 -0.13 -5.80
CA ASN A 143 12.76 -1.37 -6.30
C ASN A 143 13.26 -1.58 -7.72
N PHE A 144 13.72 -2.76 -8.10
CA PHE A 144 14.12 -3.02 -9.49
C PHE A 144 13.83 -4.46 -9.88
N ARG A 145 13.68 -4.69 -11.19
CA ARG A 145 13.40 -6.00 -11.75
C ARG A 145 14.55 -6.43 -12.66
N THR A 146 14.94 -7.69 -12.57
CA THR A 146 15.92 -8.29 -13.47
C THR A 146 15.24 -8.87 -14.70
N GLU A 147 15.95 -8.94 -15.81
CA GLU A 147 15.58 -9.81 -16.92
C GLU A 147 15.65 -11.30 -16.50
N PRO A 148 15.02 -12.20 -17.26
CA PRO A 148 15.11 -13.64 -17.02
C PRO A 148 16.57 -14.11 -16.93
N THR A 149 16.92 -14.76 -15.82
CA THR A 149 18.27 -15.31 -15.58
C THR A 149 18.17 -16.61 -14.78
N SER A 150 19.28 -17.32 -14.59
CA SER A 150 19.27 -18.53 -13.77
C SER A 150 19.09 -18.20 -12.29
N ILE A 151 18.42 -19.09 -11.54
CA ILE A 151 18.27 -18.95 -10.08
C ILE A 151 19.63 -18.87 -9.36
N GLN A 152 20.64 -19.54 -9.91
CA GLN A 152 22.00 -19.52 -9.38
C GLN A 152 22.63 -18.13 -9.52
N ASN A 153 22.40 -17.43 -10.63
CA ASN A 153 22.86 -16.06 -10.81
C ASN A 153 22.16 -15.09 -9.85
N VAL A 154 20.84 -15.27 -9.64
CA VAL A 154 20.06 -14.50 -8.67
C VAL A 154 20.61 -14.71 -7.25
N ALA A 155 20.90 -15.96 -6.87
CA ALA A 155 21.46 -16.28 -5.55
C ALA A 155 22.85 -15.68 -5.33
N MET A 156 23.75 -15.78 -6.32
CA MET A 156 25.08 -15.15 -6.23
C MET A 156 24.98 -13.62 -6.17
N PHE A 157 24.04 -13.03 -6.89
CA PHE A 157 23.80 -11.59 -6.83
C PHE A 157 23.27 -11.15 -5.47
N LEU A 158 22.37 -11.90 -4.86
CA LEU A 158 21.87 -11.67 -3.50
C LEU A 158 22.98 -11.73 -2.45
N GLU A 159 23.83 -12.75 -2.52
CA GLU A 159 24.97 -12.89 -1.61
C GLU A 159 25.90 -11.67 -1.70
N ARG A 160 26.15 -11.18 -2.92
CA ARG A 160 26.96 -9.98 -3.18
C ARG A 160 26.31 -8.69 -2.68
N LEU A 161 24.99 -8.56 -2.83
CA LEU A 161 24.24 -7.43 -2.26
C LEU A 161 24.36 -7.42 -0.74
N GLN A 162 24.26 -8.59 -0.10
CA GLN A 162 24.37 -8.72 1.36
C GLN A 162 25.79 -8.45 1.88
N GLN A 163 26.82 -8.78 1.09
CA GLN A 163 28.23 -8.53 1.41
C GLN A 163 28.71 -7.12 1.01
N SER A 164 27.84 -6.29 0.42
CA SER A 164 28.25 -4.96 -0.05
C SER A 164 28.67 -4.05 1.12
N PRO A 165 29.77 -3.30 0.98
CA PRO A 165 30.21 -2.35 2.00
C PRO A 165 29.29 -1.12 2.13
N GLN A 166 28.31 -0.94 1.23
CA GLN A 166 27.40 0.21 1.23
C GLN A 166 26.17 0.03 2.15
N ALA A 167 26.19 -0.92 3.10
CA ALA A 167 25.10 -1.20 4.04
C ALA A 167 23.74 -1.40 3.35
N LEU A 168 23.71 -2.28 2.35
CA LEU A 168 22.51 -2.62 1.61
C LEU A 168 21.72 -3.70 2.35
N ARG A 169 20.42 -3.48 2.52
CA ARG A 169 19.45 -4.42 3.09
C ARG A 169 18.47 -4.82 2.01
N VAL A 170 18.22 -6.12 1.85
CA VAL A 170 17.20 -6.62 0.92
C VAL A 170 15.92 -6.85 1.72
N ASP A 171 14.91 -6.01 1.49
CA ASP A 171 13.63 -6.04 2.22
C ASP A 171 12.57 -6.88 1.53
N GLY A 172 12.78 -7.19 0.24
CA GLY A 172 11.84 -7.99 -0.54
C GLY A 172 12.51 -8.62 -1.75
N LEU A 173 12.15 -9.87 -1.99
CA LEU A 173 12.52 -10.64 -3.15
C LEU A 173 11.30 -11.40 -3.65
N GLU A 174 10.87 -11.12 -4.86
CA GLU A 174 9.83 -11.89 -5.53
C GLU A 174 10.44 -12.58 -6.76
N LEU A 175 10.18 -13.88 -6.88
CA LEU A 175 10.70 -14.70 -7.97
C LEU A 175 9.54 -15.20 -8.82
N THR A 176 9.53 -14.83 -10.10
CA THR A 176 8.55 -15.29 -11.07
C THR A 176 9.23 -16.23 -12.07
N ARG A 177 8.72 -17.45 -12.19
CA ARG A 177 9.21 -18.45 -13.15
C ARG A 177 8.08 -18.89 -14.08
N GLN A 178 8.34 -18.92 -15.39
CA GLN A 178 7.40 -19.53 -16.34
C GLN A 178 7.50 -21.06 -16.27
N PRO A 179 6.38 -21.81 -16.32
CA PRO A 179 6.37 -23.26 -16.09
C PRO A 179 7.32 -24.08 -16.98
N LEU A 180 7.61 -23.59 -18.19
CA LEU A 180 8.46 -24.26 -19.18
C LEU A 180 9.88 -23.69 -19.28
N SER A 181 10.19 -22.62 -18.54
CA SER A 181 11.51 -21.98 -18.56
C SER A 181 12.35 -22.43 -17.37
N THR A 182 13.66 -22.52 -17.54
CA THR A 182 14.64 -22.68 -16.45
C THR A 182 15.10 -21.33 -15.88
N GLU A 183 14.66 -20.24 -16.49
CA GLU A 183 14.99 -18.87 -16.10
C GLU A 183 13.90 -18.27 -15.19
N VAL A 184 14.35 -17.38 -14.32
CA VAL A 184 13.56 -16.72 -13.30
C VAL A 184 13.76 -15.21 -13.42
N THR A 185 12.65 -14.47 -13.33
CA THR A 185 12.64 -13.01 -13.20
C THR A 185 12.58 -12.68 -11.72
N ALA A 186 13.48 -11.83 -11.22
CA ALA A 186 13.51 -11.43 -9.82
C ALA A 186 13.13 -9.95 -9.69
N ALA A 187 12.23 -9.63 -8.76
CA ALA A 187 11.97 -8.27 -8.33
C ALA A 187 12.58 -8.06 -6.94
N PHE A 188 13.45 -7.07 -6.82
CA PHE A 188 14.17 -6.74 -5.60
C PHE A 188 13.67 -5.44 -5.01
N ARG A 189 13.57 -5.42 -3.69
CA ARG A 189 13.43 -4.22 -2.87
C ARG A 189 14.68 -4.08 -2.02
N VAL A 190 15.52 -3.09 -2.32
CA VAL A 190 16.79 -2.86 -1.64
C VAL A 190 16.74 -1.51 -0.93
N THR A 191 17.08 -1.51 0.35
CA THR A 191 17.13 -0.34 1.20
C THR A 191 18.57 -0.09 1.63
N ARG A 192 19.01 1.15 1.54
CA ARG A 192 20.31 1.60 2.05
C ARG A 192 20.10 2.51 3.24
N THR A 193 20.79 2.24 4.34
CA THR A 193 20.82 3.14 5.50
C THR A 193 21.99 4.13 5.36
N VAL A 194 21.72 5.41 5.59
CA VAL A 194 22.68 6.52 5.55
C VAL A 194 22.43 7.34 6.82
N ILE A 195 23.43 7.55 7.68
CA ILE A 195 23.23 8.47 8.81
C ILE A 195 23.01 9.89 8.27
N GLY A 196 22.39 10.79 9.02
CA GLY A 196 22.30 12.18 8.60
C GLY A 196 21.62 13.03 9.66
N GLU A 197 22.03 14.30 9.78
CA GLU A 197 21.24 15.26 10.53
C GLU A 197 19.85 15.38 9.87
N PRO A 198 18.75 15.40 10.61
CA PRO A 198 17.40 15.41 10.03
C PRO A 198 17.22 16.65 9.14
N GLY A 199 17.16 16.42 7.83
CA GLY A 199 16.64 17.39 6.87
C GLY A 199 15.11 17.40 6.97
N ALA A 200 14.47 18.50 6.61
CA ALA A 200 13.04 18.73 6.80
C ALA A 200 12.16 17.50 6.49
N PRO A 201 11.19 17.19 7.37
CA PRO A 201 10.60 15.85 7.47
C PRO A 201 9.79 15.47 6.23
N GLN A 202 10.00 14.25 5.75
CA GLN A 202 9.04 13.50 4.94
C GLN A 202 8.59 12.28 5.78
N PRO A 203 7.29 12.07 6.01
CA PRO A 203 6.83 11.01 6.89
C PRO A 203 6.65 9.65 6.18
N LYS A 204 7.13 8.60 6.85
CA LYS A 204 6.96 7.16 6.55
C LYS A 204 5.59 6.62 7.01
N VAL A 205 5.16 5.56 6.34
CA VAL A 205 4.03 4.69 6.68
C VAL A 205 4.22 4.04 8.07
N ALA A 206 3.32 4.35 9.00
CA ALA A 206 3.02 3.53 10.17
C ALA A 206 1.75 2.72 9.87
N ALA A 207 1.70 1.46 10.33
CA ALA A 207 0.47 0.69 10.37
C ALA A 207 -0.62 1.49 11.11
N ALA A 208 -1.78 1.64 10.48
CA ALA A 208 -2.87 2.50 10.92
C ALA A 208 -3.36 2.16 12.34
N GLY A 209 -2.90 2.92 13.33
CA GLY A 209 -3.77 3.40 14.40
C GLY A 209 -4.39 4.73 13.93
N PRO A 210 -5.62 5.07 14.37
CA PRO A 210 -6.27 6.31 13.95
C PRO A 210 -5.35 7.50 14.27
N PRO A 211 -5.02 8.35 13.28
CA PRO A 211 -4.05 9.43 13.47
C PRO A 211 -4.57 10.45 14.49
N ALA A 212 -3.73 10.75 15.48
CA ALA A 212 -3.95 11.87 16.38
C ALA A 212 -3.72 13.19 15.62
N GLU A 213 -4.83 13.88 15.33
CA GLU A 213 -5.01 15.33 15.16
C GLU A 213 -3.84 16.17 14.60
N ALA A 214 -3.39 15.87 13.38
CA ALA A 214 -3.10 16.94 12.42
C ALA A 214 -4.34 17.11 11.55
N THR A 215 -4.97 18.29 11.56
CA THR A 215 -6.26 18.54 10.88
C THR A 215 -6.21 18.19 9.39
N ASN A 216 -6.69 17.00 9.03
CA ASN A 216 -6.87 16.60 7.64
C ASN A 216 -7.88 17.56 6.99
N LEU A 217 -7.48 18.25 5.93
CA LEU A 217 -8.33 19.19 5.21
C LEU A 217 -9.25 18.48 4.20
N ALA A 218 -8.98 17.22 3.86
CA ALA A 218 -9.84 16.45 2.97
C ALA A 218 -11.19 16.15 3.63
N ILE A 219 -12.29 16.43 2.92
CA ILE A 219 -13.65 16.16 3.43
C ILE A 219 -14.03 14.74 3.04
N ASN A 220 -14.55 13.96 4.00
CA ASN A 220 -14.97 12.57 3.82
C ASN A 220 -13.85 11.70 3.21
N ALA A 221 -12.68 11.76 3.85
CA ALA A 221 -11.41 11.18 3.43
C ALA A 221 -11.40 9.65 3.29
N ASP A 222 -12.19 8.98 4.12
CA ASP A 222 -12.38 7.53 4.24
C ASP A 222 -13.70 7.06 3.62
N PHE A 223 -14.42 7.98 2.96
CA PHE A 223 -15.71 7.76 2.34
C PHE A 223 -16.81 7.15 3.24
N ALA A 224 -16.65 7.22 4.57
CA ALA A 224 -17.60 6.67 5.53
C ALA A 224 -19.00 7.30 5.44
N GLN A 225 -19.11 8.52 4.91
CA GLN A 225 -20.37 9.25 4.73
C GLN A 225 -21.03 9.01 3.35
N TRP A 226 -20.81 7.85 2.73
CA TRP A 226 -21.43 7.49 1.45
C TRP A 226 -22.97 7.53 1.50
N ASN A 227 -23.60 8.22 0.53
CA ASN A 227 -25.05 8.20 0.35
C ASN A 227 -25.45 7.20 -0.75
N PRO A 228 -26.00 6.02 -0.41
CA PRO A 228 -26.36 5.01 -1.39
C PRO A 228 -27.59 5.38 -2.25
N GLU A 229 -28.46 6.28 -1.78
CA GLU A 229 -29.68 6.65 -2.51
C GLU A 229 -29.38 7.56 -3.70
N GLU A 230 -28.43 8.49 -3.52
CA GLU A 230 -28.04 9.46 -4.54
C GLU A 230 -26.77 9.03 -5.29
N SER A 231 -26.10 7.96 -4.84
CA SER A 231 -24.78 7.53 -5.32
C SER A 231 -23.76 8.67 -5.27
N THR A 232 -23.71 9.37 -4.13
CA THR A 232 -22.83 10.53 -3.91
C THR A 232 -22.00 10.39 -2.66
N ALA A 233 -20.77 10.90 -2.71
CA ALA A 233 -19.93 11.15 -1.54
C ALA A 233 -19.97 12.65 -1.18
N PRO A 234 -20.42 13.03 0.03
CA PRO A 234 -20.45 14.43 0.45
C PRO A 234 -19.07 15.12 0.31
N GLY A 235 -19.06 16.33 -0.24
CA GLY A 235 -17.82 17.08 -0.48
C GLY A 235 -17.04 16.67 -1.73
N TRP A 236 -17.55 15.70 -2.51
CA TRP A 236 -16.96 15.25 -3.77
C TRP A 236 -17.85 15.62 -4.95
N SER A 237 -17.21 16.08 -6.02
CA SER A 237 -17.86 16.40 -7.29
C SER A 237 -17.37 15.43 -8.35
N VAL A 238 -18.29 14.97 -9.19
CA VAL A 238 -18.01 14.04 -10.28
C VAL A 238 -18.50 14.63 -11.61
N ALA A 239 -17.72 14.46 -12.66
CA ALA A 239 -18.09 14.86 -14.02
C ALA A 239 -17.80 13.71 -15.00
N ASN A 240 -18.76 13.38 -15.86
CA ASN A 240 -18.67 12.29 -16.84
C ASN A 240 -18.27 10.92 -16.26
N ALA A 241 -18.60 10.67 -15.00
CA ALA A 241 -18.37 9.41 -14.29
C ALA A 241 -19.55 9.07 -13.38
N SER A 242 -19.68 7.79 -13.04
CA SER A 242 -20.59 7.30 -12.00
C SER A 242 -19.80 6.81 -10.80
N LEU A 243 -20.35 7.02 -9.60
CA LEU A 243 -19.74 6.61 -8.34
C LEU A 243 -20.42 5.35 -7.79
N THR A 244 -19.61 4.46 -7.26
CA THR A 244 -20.03 3.27 -6.49
C THR A 244 -19.07 3.08 -5.33
N THR A 245 -19.37 2.17 -4.41
CA THR A 245 -18.45 1.77 -3.35
C THR A 245 -17.84 0.41 -3.65
N ASP A 246 -16.55 0.27 -3.39
CA ASP A 246 -15.82 -0.99 -3.51
C ASP A 246 -15.28 -1.40 -2.13
N LYS A 247 -15.35 -2.69 -1.81
CA LYS A 247 -14.87 -3.27 -0.54
C LYS A 247 -13.54 -4.02 -0.70
N ASP A 248 -13.08 -4.20 -1.94
CA ASP A 248 -11.91 -5.02 -2.24
C ASP A 248 -10.58 -4.22 -2.18
N VAL A 249 -10.64 -2.89 -1.98
CA VAL A 249 -9.47 -1.98 -1.89
C VAL A 249 -9.48 -1.17 -0.60
N VAL A 250 -10.01 -1.77 0.46
CA VAL A 250 -10.16 -1.06 1.72
C VAL A 250 -8.92 -1.32 2.57
N ASP A 251 -8.08 -0.31 2.73
CA ASP A 251 -6.94 -0.36 3.65
C ASP A 251 -7.38 0.23 5.00
N GLY A 252 -7.83 -0.63 5.92
CA GLY A 252 -8.17 -0.23 7.29
C GLY A 252 -9.51 0.52 7.49
N GLY A 253 -10.33 0.70 6.46
CA GLY A 253 -11.69 1.29 6.52
C GLY A 253 -12.84 0.30 6.29
N ASP A 254 -14.05 0.81 6.03
CA ASP A 254 -15.23 0.01 5.63
C ASP A 254 -15.66 0.22 4.16
N THR A 255 -15.17 1.26 3.48
CA THR A 255 -15.69 1.70 2.16
C THR A 255 -14.63 2.47 1.36
N ALA A 256 -14.26 1.97 0.17
CA ALA A 256 -13.49 2.74 -0.81
C ALA A 256 -14.42 3.30 -1.89
N LEU A 257 -14.08 4.46 -2.47
CA LEU A 257 -14.86 5.07 -3.55
C LEU A 257 -14.39 4.56 -4.91
N SER A 258 -15.29 3.97 -5.68
CA SER A 258 -15.05 3.53 -7.05
C SER A 258 -15.70 4.49 -8.04
N VAL A 259 -14.90 4.96 -8.99
CA VAL A 259 -15.26 5.90 -10.05
C VAL A 259 -15.20 5.18 -11.38
N HIS A 260 -16.31 5.14 -12.10
CA HIS A 260 -16.40 4.53 -13.42
C HIS A 260 -16.55 5.63 -14.48
N ALA A 261 -15.56 5.76 -15.37
CA ALA A 261 -15.57 6.74 -16.44
C ALA A 261 -16.65 6.42 -17.48
N GLN A 262 -17.61 7.34 -17.67
CA GLN A 262 -18.64 7.24 -18.71
C GLN A 262 -18.16 7.82 -20.05
N SER A 263 -17.18 8.71 -20.01
CA SER A 263 -16.45 9.20 -21.18
C SER A 263 -14.97 9.40 -20.85
N ALA A 264 -14.15 9.63 -21.88
CA ALA A 264 -12.79 10.13 -21.68
C ALA A 264 -12.80 11.46 -20.93
N ASN A 265 -11.75 11.72 -20.15
CA ASN A 265 -11.61 12.87 -19.25
C ASN A 265 -12.74 12.97 -18.21
N ALA A 266 -13.13 11.82 -17.65
CA ALA A 266 -14.00 11.82 -16.49
C ALA A 266 -13.23 12.34 -15.27
N GLU A 267 -13.90 13.14 -14.43
CA GLU A 267 -13.27 13.80 -13.30
C GLU A 267 -13.95 13.44 -11.98
N LEU A 268 -13.14 13.19 -10.96
CA LEU A 268 -13.54 13.16 -9.55
C LEU A 268 -12.68 14.18 -8.81
N TYR A 269 -13.30 15.16 -8.16
CA TYR A 269 -12.55 16.20 -7.48
C TYR A 269 -13.24 16.76 -6.24
N GLN A 270 -12.44 17.44 -5.42
CA GLN A 270 -12.90 18.19 -4.26
C GLN A 270 -12.40 19.63 -4.34
N VAL A 271 -13.27 20.59 -4.04
CA VAL A 271 -12.90 22.02 -3.99
C VAL A 271 -12.54 22.39 -2.57
N GLN A 272 -11.33 22.88 -2.36
CA GLN A 272 -10.74 23.20 -1.07
C GLN A 272 -10.30 24.66 -1.00
N LYS A 273 -10.42 25.24 0.19
CA LYS A 273 -9.93 26.59 0.49
C LYS A 273 -8.58 26.47 1.19
N LEU A 274 -7.50 26.82 0.47
CA LEU A 274 -6.12 26.67 0.92
C LEU A 274 -5.43 28.03 1.07
N ARG A 275 -4.44 28.14 1.94
CA ARG A 275 -3.65 29.38 2.11
C ARG A 275 -2.68 29.55 0.94
N ALA A 276 -2.65 30.74 0.36
CA ALA A 276 -1.77 31.09 -0.74
C ALA A 276 -0.29 31.06 -0.32
N GLY A 277 0.56 30.47 -1.16
CA GLY A 277 2.00 30.36 -0.92
C GLY A 277 2.39 29.30 0.11
N THR A 278 1.42 28.61 0.70
CA THR A 278 1.64 27.48 1.61
C THR A 278 1.88 26.21 0.81
N VAL A 279 2.80 25.38 1.30
CA VAL A 279 3.08 24.06 0.75
C VAL A 279 2.13 23.05 1.39
N TYR A 280 1.47 22.24 0.56
CA TYR A 280 0.57 21.19 0.98
C TYR A 280 1.07 19.83 0.52
N GLU A 281 0.74 18.79 1.27
CA GLU A 281 0.94 17.40 0.93
C GLU A 281 -0.42 16.72 0.83
N ILE A 282 -0.64 16.01 -0.27
CA ILE A 282 -1.79 15.13 -0.46
C ILE A 282 -1.32 13.67 -0.51
N GLY A 283 -1.93 12.79 0.28
CA GLY A 283 -1.70 11.36 0.25
C GLY A 283 -3.00 10.60 0.02
N PHE A 284 -2.98 9.49 -0.72
CA PHE A 284 -4.15 8.64 -0.94
C PHE A 284 -3.73 7.25 -1.40
N VAL A 285 -4.62 6.27 -1.28
CA VAL A 285 -4.49 4.95 -1.89
C VAL A 285 -5.35 4.91 -3.14
N ALA A 286 -4.80 4.46 -4.27
CA ALA A 286 -5.58 4.31 -5.49
C ALA A 286 -5.21 3.07 -6.29
N ARG A 287 -6.21 2.50 -6.97
CA ARG A 287 -6.12 1.40 -7.93
C ARG A 287 -6.83 1.83 -9.20
N THR A 288 -6.22 1.64 -10.37
CA THR A 288 -6.91 1.95 -11.63
C THR A 288 -6.69 0.92 -12.73
N THR A 289 -7.71 0.70 -13.55
CA THR A 289 -7.71 -0.27 -14.66
C THR A 289 -7.37 0.36 -16.01
N GLY A 290 -7.37 1.69 -16.11
CA GLY A 290 -7.10 2.44 -17.34
C GLY A 290 -6.30 3.70 -17.04
N ALA A 291 -5.86 4.41 -18.09
CA ALA A 291 -5.01 5.58 -17.90
C ALA A 291 -5.71 6.66 -17.06
N ALA A 292 -5.12 7.01 -15.91
CA ALA A 292 -5.63 8.03 -15.01
C ALA A 292 -4.48 8.88 -14.46
N GLN A 293 -4.80 10.08 -13.97
CA GLN A 293 -3.82 11.00 -13.40
C GLN A 293 -4.42 11.83 -12.28
N LEU A 294 -3.59 12.20 -11.30
CA LEU A 294 -3.88 13.27 -10.37
C LEU A 294 -3.51 14.61 -10.99
N ARG A 295 -4.39 15.58 -10.84
CA ARG A 295 -4.19 16.99 -11.14
C ARG A 295 -4.50 17.82 -9.91
N ILE A 296 -3.89 18.99 -9.87
CA ILE A 296 -4.16 20.02 -8.87
C ILE A 296 -4.49 21.27 -9.67
N VAL A 297 -5.73 21.74 -9.55
CA VAL A 297 -6.26 22.79 -10.43
C VAL A 297 -6.60 24.01 -9.58
N ASP A 298 -6.17 25.18 -10.01
CA ASP A 298 -6.66 26.43 -9.45
C ASP A 298 -8.10 26.64 -9.95
N GLU A 299 -9.07 26.66 -9.02
CA GLU A 299 -10.49 26.79 -9.35
C GLU A 299 -10.78 28.10 -10.08
N SER A 300 -10.07 29.17 -9.72
CA SER A 300 -10.32 30.52 -10.23
C SER A 300 -9.87 30.68 -11.69
N THR A 301 -8.80 29.99 -12.07
CA THR A 301 -8.25 30.05 -13.44
C THR A 301 -8.57 28.82 -14.27
N GLY A 302 -9.05 27.73 -13.65
CA GLY A 302 -9.28 26.43 -14.28
C GLY A 302 -8.00 25.77 -14.79
N ARG A 303 -6.83 26.30 -14.44
CA ARG A 303 -5.54 25.83 -14.95
C ARG A 303 -4.92 24.82 -13.97
N PRO A 304 -4.39 23.69 -14.47
CA PRO A 304 -3.61 22.82 -13.63
C PRO A 304 -2.32 23.53 -13.22
N LEU A 305 -1.92 23.34 -11.97
CA LEU A 305 -0.55 23.58 -11.53
C LEU A 305 0.39 22.63 -12.27
N GLN A 306 1.66 23.02 -12.43
CA GLN A 306 2.64 22.21 -13.15
C GLN A 306 2.82 20.85 -12.48
N GLY A 307 2.81 19.78 -13.29
CA GLY A 307 2.98 18.40 -12.84
C GLY A 307 1.66 17.66 -12.76
N ASN A 308 1.26 17.01 -13.86
CA ASN A 308 0.28 15.93 -13.77
C ASN A 308 1.01 14.70 -13.23
N ALA A 309 0.39 14.00 -12.30
CA ALA A 309 0.97 12.78 -11.79
C ALA A 309 0.20 11.56 -12.32
N PRO A 310 0.80 10.75 -13.21
CA PRO A 310 0.13 9.57 -13.74
C PRO A 310 -0.06 8.53 -12.64
N LEU A 311 -1.23 7.89 -12.64
CA LEU A 311 -1.52 6.71 -11.83
C LEU A 311 -1.16 5.45 -12.63
N VAL A 312 -0.77 4.39 -11.93
CA VAL A 312 -0.36 3.13 -12.56
C VAL A 312 -1.60 2.33 -12.93
N ALA A 313 -1.77 2.04 -14.22
CA ALA A 313 -2.96 1.38 -14.77
C ALA A 313 -2.78 -0.14 -14.91
N ASP A 314 -2.57 -0.83 -13.79
CA ASP A 314 -2.38 -2.29 -13.74
C ASP A 314 -3.36 -3.00 -12.79
N ALA A 315 -4.38 -2.29 -12.32
CA ALA A 315 -5.34 -2.76 -11.32
C ALA A 315 -4.70 -3.22 -9.99
N VAL A 316 -3.49 -2.76 -9.66
CA VAL A 316 -2.87 -2.92 -8.35
C VAL A 316 -3.09 -1.65 -7.52
N GLY A 317 -3.29 -1.80 -6.22
CA GLY A 317 -3.42 -0.68 -5.28
C GLY A 317 -2.07 -0.11 -4.92
N TYR A 318 -1.91 1.21 -5.05
CA TYR A 318 -0.71 1.95 -4.69
C TYR A 318 -1.04 3.09 -3.74
N GLN A 319 -0.12 3.36 -2.82
CA GLN A 319 -0.15 4.58 -2.03
C GLN A 319 0.61 5.68 -2.77
N TYR A 320 -0.04 6.82 -2.92
CA TYR A 320 0.49 8.00 -3.57
C TYR A 320 0.65 9.12 -2.55
N SER A 321 1.74 9.89 -2.68
CA SER A 321 1.91 11.17 -1.99
C SER A 321 2.44 12.21 -2.96
N TYR A 322 1.84 13.39 -2.94
CA TYR A 322 2.21 14.53 -3.79
C TYR A 322 2.29 15.80 -2.98
N ARG A 323 3.36 16.57 -3.22
CA ARG A 323 3.59 17.86 -2.59
C ARG A 323 3.41 18.97 -3.62
N PHE A 324 2.67 20.01 -3.26
CA PHE A 324 2.43 21.16 -4.13
C PHE A 324 2.40 22.45 -3.32
N THR A 325 2.61 23.59 -4.00
CA THR A 325 2.47 24.90 -3.37
C THR A 325 1.23 25.57 -3.92
N ALA A 326 0.34 26.02 -3.03
CA ALA A 326 -0.84 26.77 -3.43
C ALA A 326 -0.42 28.11 -4.08
N PRO A 327 -1.01 28.50 -5.22
CA PRO A 327 -0.60 29.69 -5.95
C PRO A 327 -0.89 30.98 -5.15
N GLY A 328 -0.14 32.03 -5.44
CA GLY A 328 -0.24 33.33 -4.78
C GLY A 328 0.83 33.54 -3.70
N SER A 329 1.05 34.81 -3.33
CA SER A 329 2.01 35.21 -2.31
C SER A 329 1.30 35.99 -1.21
N GLY A 330 1.29 35.43 0.00
CA GLY A 330 0.89 36.13 1.23
C GLY A 330 -0.55 35.88 1.68
N GLY A 331 -0.68 35.12 2.78
CA GLY A 331 -1.71 35.21 3.83
C GLY A 331 -3.21 35.07 3.48
N GLY A 332 -3.59 35.12 2.21
CA GLY A 332 -4.97 34.98 1.73
C GLY A 332 -5.32 33.54 1.39
N ASP A 333 -6.61 33.28 1.22
CA ASP A 333 -7.11 31.97 0.82
C ASP A 333 -7.35 31.88 -0.70
N VAL A 334 -7.00 30.75 -1.30
CA VAL A 334 -7.24 30.39 -2.70
C VAL A 334 -8.11 29.14 -2.80
N LEU A 335 -8.99 29.10 -3.80
CA LEU A 335 -9.84 27.94 -4.06
C LEU A 335 -9.13 27.00 -5.05
N MET A 336 -9.03 25.73 -4.69
CA MET A 336 -8.27 24.72 -5.41
C MET A 336 -9.10 23.46 -5.59
N ARG A 337 -9.07 22.82 -6.77
CA ARG A 337 -9.51 21.42 -6.92
C ARG A 337 -8.39 20.49 -6.51
N VAL A 338 -8.50 19.92 -5.32
CA VAL A 338 -7.50 19.01 -4.75
C VAL A 338 -8.14 18.03 -3.76
N PRO A 339 -7.98 16.71 -3.99
CA PRO A 339 -7.50 16.09 -5.24
C PRO A 339 -8.43 16.36 -6.43
N SER A 340 -7.86 16.29 -7.64
CA SER A 340 -8.63 16.19 -8.89
C SER A 340 -8.12 15.00 -9.70
N PHE A 341 -8.82 13.87 -9.63
CA PHE A 341 -8.53 12.69 -10.43
C PHE A 341 -9.16 12.81 -11.81
N VAL A 342 -8.39 12.52 -12.86
CA VAL A 342 -8.87 12.51 -14.23
C VAL A 342 -8.61 11.15 -14.86
N LEU A 343 -9.68 10.46 -15.25
CA LEU A 343 -9.64 9.22 -16.00
C LEU A 343 -9.64 9.57 -17.50
N LEU A 344 -8.57 9.21 -18.18
CA LEU A 344 -8.30 9.63 -19.56
C LEU A 344 -9.07 8.78 -20.59
N GLU A 345 -9.53 7.61 -20.20
CA GLU A 345 -10.16 6.63 -21.07
C GLU A 345 -11.61 6.34 -20.66
N SER A 346 -12.49 6.15 -21.63
CA SER A 346 -13.85 5.70 -21.38
C SER A 346 -13.85 4.27 -20.84
N GLY A 347 -14.63 3.99 -19.80
CA GLY A 347 -14.69 2.67 -19.17
C GLY A 347 -13.53 2.38 -18.20
N ALA A 348 -12.59 3.30 -18.03
CA ALA A 348 -11.60 3.20 -16.96
C ALA A 348 -12.28 3.24 -15.58
N VAL A 349 -11.73 2.47 -14.64
CA VAL A 349 -12.18 2.44 -13.26
C VAL A 349 -11.05 2.93 -12.36
N LEU A 350 -11.37 3.82 -11.43
CA LEU A 350 -10.48 4.30 -10.38
C LEU A 350 -11.13 3.98 -9.04
N VAL A 351 -10.45 3.20 -8.20
CA VAL A 351 -10.82 3.02 -6.81
C VAL A 351 -9.85 3.84 -5.96
N VAL A 352 -10.36 4.65 -5.05
CA VAL A 352 -9.57 5.53 -4.19
C VAL A 352 -10.04 5.45 -2.74
N ASP A 353 -9.10 5.53 -1.80
CA ASP A 353 -9.35 5.49 -0.36
C ASP A 353 -8.28 6.30 0.42
N ASN A 354 -8.55 6.56 1.70
CA ASN A 354 -7.62 7.14 2.68
C ASN A 354 -6.98 8.47 2.25
N ILE A 355 -7.82 9.43 1.86
CA ILE A 355 -7.34 10.70 1.32
C ILE A 355 -6.94 11.65 2.45
N SER A 356 -5.68 12.05 2.45
CA SER A 356 -5.11 13.01 3.38
C SER A 356 -4.69 14.26 2.63
N LEU A 357 -5.04 15.43 3.14
CA LEU A 357 -4.57 16.72 2.65
C LEU A 357 -4.13 17.56 3.86
N ARG A 358 -2.86 17.94 3.90
CA ARG A 358 -2.26 18.64 5.05
C ARG A 358 -1.30 19.75 4.63
N GLU A 359 -1.15 20.76 5.48
CA GLU A 359 -0.12 21.79 5.36
C GLU A 359 1.25 21.16 5.70
N ALA A 360 2.22 21.28 4.81
CA ALA A 360 3.55 20.68 4.96
C ALA A 360 4.41 21.57 5.88
N GLY A 361 4.44 21.24 7.17
CA GLY A 361 5.22 21.95 8.20
C GLY A 361 4.42 22.47 9.41
N ALA A 362 3.19 22.01 9.61
CA ALA A 362 2.38 22.28 10.80
C ALA A 362 2.58 21.22 11.88
#